data_AF-A0A124GSI1-F1
#
_entry.id   AF-A0A124GSI1-F1
#
_cell.length_a   1.000
_cell.length_b   1.000
_cell.length_c   1.000
_cell.angle_alpha   90.00
_cell.angle_beta   90.00
_cell.angle_gamma   90.00
#
_symmetry.space_group_name_H-M   'P 1'
#
loop_
_entity.id
_entity.type
_entity.pdbx_description
1 polymer ?
#
loop_
_entity_poly.entity_id
_entity_poly.type
_entity_poly.pdbx_seq_one_letter_code
_entity_poly.pdbx_strand_id
1 'polypeptide(L)'
;MQRVLQDEAQRLAEDSFFERPTKLETVQGMILLAAYSEKTWFSIALILRTALDSGLEKSLDNLLSQENVPRSSLSASMAERELVWKTRTWLITFILELDVASGTGRKSRIAEVDVVKLRKFLDYPLSLPCDMRTVCIIELHQLRGNSRVIIDNTSNIGDIVSTELPAIMTRLQNWWTTWDEVHENNGFHIGAFQRSSLKLMLHYSRIFVFCASLARIQKLQPTYTDSSSETLDQNVMNLWQSLVTTIMEQLGFLINEPSYRCQLPWTPTYPALTIAFVTTFALRIARWRPNLINQSLLLERAEKICDFLKQPPYPDIHRTVSIFVNYARALIASQRPQSNHSADAPIMSDQNEGPTFEGSNNPMINGPSPSGVGPLDDLRYRTGPTIQADKDSNMVSMPSSDPSAAARAPVSRLSGTMEAPNWTVSNSIADSFGLFEEGQNDIFDFLPMMPSMPQ
;
A
#
# COMPACT_ATOMS: atom_id res chain seq x y z
N MET A 1 8.22 -23.44 -1.61
CA MET A 1 6.78 -23.79 -1.60
C MET A 1 5.93 -22.72 -2.27
N GLN A 2 5.89 -21.46 -1.80
CA GLN A 2 5.10 -20.38 -2.44
C GLN A 2 5.36 -20.22 -3.94
N ARG A 3 6.62 -20.12 -4.38
CA ARG A 3 6.96 -20.02 -5.82
C ARG A 3 6.45 -21.22 -6.63
N VAL A 4 6.62 -22.44 -6.10
CA VAL A 4 6.16 -23.68 -6.77
C VAL A 4 4.64 -23.69 -6.95
N LEU A 5 3.89 -23.25 -5.93
CA LEU A 5 2.43 -23.15 -6.02
C LEU A 5 1.99 -22.05 -7.00
N GLN A 6 2.72 -20.93 -7.05
CA GLN A 6 2.47 -19.84 -7.98
C GLN A 6 2.73 -20.27 -9.43
N ASP A 7 3.85 -20.95 -9.69
CA ASP A 7 4.22 -21.46 -11.02
C ASP A 7 3.19 -22.49 -11.51
N GLU A 8 2.74 -23.41 -10.65
CA GLU A 8 1.72 -24.40 -11.03
C GLU A 8 0.35 -23.74 -11.25
N ALA A 9 -0.05 -22.79 -10.41
CA ALA A 9 -1.30 -22.05 -10.60
C ALA A 9 -1.27 -21.22 -11.90
N GLN A 10 -0.12 -20.63 -12.24
CA GLN A 10 0.08 -19.94 -13.51
C GLN A 10 -0.03 -20.91 -14.70
N ARG A 11 0.63 -22.07 -14.63
CA ARG A 11 0.55 -23.11 -15.68
C ARG A 11 -0.89 -23.55 -15.95
N LEU A 12 -1.66 -23.82 -14.88
CA LEU A 12 -3.07 -24.19 -15.00
C LEU A 12 -3.94 -23.06 -15.57
N ALA A 13 -3.64 -21.81 -15.22
CA ALA A 13 -4.32 -20.65 -15.78
C ALA A 13 -4.02 -20.50 -17.28
N GLU A 14 -2.75 -20.67 -17.69
CA GLU A 14 -2.33 -20.64 -19.10
C GLU A 14 -3.00 -21.76 -19.93
N ASP A 15 -3.02 -22.99 -19.40
CA ASP A 15 -3.64 -24.15 -20.06
C ASP A 15 -5.15 -23.94 -20.29
N SER A 16 -5.84 -23.33 -19.32
CA SER A 16 -7.30 -23.10 -19.39
C SER A 16 -7.70 -21.79 -20.08
N PHE A 17 -6.74 -20.89 -20.34
CA PHE A 17 -7.02 -19.53 -20.83
C PHE A 17 -7.72 -19.52 -22.19
N PHE A 18 -7.37 -20.46 -23.08
CA PHE A 18 -7.93 -20.55 -24.43
C PHE A 18 -9.20 -21.41 -24.51
N GLU A 19 -9.67 -21.99 -23.39
CA GLU A 19 -10.94 -22.71 -23.38
C GLU A 19 -12.11 -21.76 -23.67
N ARG A 20 -13.02 -22.19 -24.55
CA ARG A 20 -14.25 -21.47 -24.89
C ARG A 20 -15.47 -22.37 -24.64
N PRO A 21 -16.55 -21.88 -23.98
CA PRO A 21 -16.67 -20.57 -23.34
C PRO A 21 -15.76 -20.44 -22.11
N THR A 22 -15.30 -19.22 -21.84
CA THR A 22 -14.46 -18.96 -20.67
C THR A 22 -15.26 -19.19 -19.39
N LYS A 23 -14.72 -19.99 -18.48
CA LYS A 23 -15.35 -20.30 -17.19
C LYS A 23 -15.16 -19.15 -16.21
N LEU A 24 -16.08 -19.00 -15.25
CA LEU A 24 -15.99 -17.98 -14.21
C LEU A 24 -14.70 -18.14 -13.38
N GLU A 25 -14.35 -19.38 -13.11
CA GLU A 25 -13.17 -19.79 -12.34
C GLU A 25 -11.87 -19.36 -13.02
N THR A 26 -11.85 -19.25 -14.35
CA THR A 26 -10.69 -18.71 -15.09
C THR A 26 -10.45 -17.25 -14.71
N VAL A 27 -11.50 -16.42 -14.70
CA VAL A 27 -11.40 -15.01 -14.29
C VAL A 27 -10.98 -14.90 -12.82
N GLN A 28 -11.57 -15.72 -11.94
CA GLN A 28 -11.23 -15.75 -10.52
C GLN A 28 -9.77 -16.17 -10.27
N GLY A 29 -9.28 -17.19 -10.98
CA GLY A 29 -7.90 -17.64 -10.91
C GLY A 29 -6.93 -16.54 -11.37
N MET A 30 -7.24 -15.86 -12.48
CA MET A 30 -6.44 -14.74 -12.95
C MET A 30 -6.41 -13.59 -11.93
N ILE A 31 -7.54 -13.24 -11.32
CA ILE A 31 -7.62 -12.23 -10.24
C ILE A 31 -6.68 -12.58 -9.09
N LEU A 32 -6.70 -13.82 -8.62
CA LEU A 32 -5.85 -14.28 -7.52
C LEU A 32 -4.37 -14.20 -7.89
N LEU A 33 -3.98 -14.64 -9.08
CA LEU A 33 -2.60 -14.57 -9.56
C LEU A 33 -2.13 -13.12 -9.71
N ALA A 34 -2.97 -12.26 -10.26
CA ALA A 34 -2.65 -10.85 -10.43
C ALA A 34 -2.55 -10.13 -9.09
N ALA A 35 -3.44 -10.40 -8.14
CA ALA A 35 -3.50 -9.70 -6.85
C ALA A 35 -2.19 -9.77 -6.03
N TYR A 36 -1.38 -10.82 -6.23
CA TYR A 36 -0.09 -11.01 -5.54
C TYR A 36 1.12 -10.95 -6.49
N SER A 37 0.92 -10.52 -7.74
CA SER A 37 2.00 -10.28 -8.68
C SER A 37 2.63 -8.91 -8.43
N GLU A 38 3.92 -8.77 -8.75
CA GLU A 38 4.63 -7.49 -8.74
C GLU A 38 4.31 -6.66 -9.98
N LYS A 39 4.01 -7.32 -11.12
CA LYS A 39 3.64 -6.69 -12.41
C LYS A 39 2.16 -6.88 -12.70
N THR A 40 1.32 -6.26 -11.89
CA THR A 40 -0.15 -6.46 -11.88
C THR A 40 -0.88 -5.80 -13.04
N TRP A 41 -0.43 -4.63 -13.52
CA TRP A 41 -1.22 -3.77 -14.41
C TRP A 41 -1.61 -4.43 -15.75
N PHE A 42 -0.67 -5.12 -16.41
CA PHE A 42 -0.94 -5.85 -17.65
C PHE A 42 -1.94 -6.99 -17.41
N SER A 43 -1.74 -7.76 -16.33
CA SER A 43 -2.63 -8.85 -15.94
C SER A 43 -4.04 -8.34 -15.65
N ILE A 44 -4.18 -7.17 -15.00
CA ILE A 44 -5.47 -6.54 -14.72
C ILE A 44 -6.18 -6.10 -16.00
N ALA A 45 -5.45 -5.60 -17.01
CA ALA A 45 -6.03 -5.33 -18.32
C ALA A 45 -6.60 -6.58 -18.99
N LEU A 46 -5.88 -7.69 -18.91
CA LEU A 46 -6.33 -8.97 -19.45
C LEU A 46 -7.56 -9.49 -18.68
N ILE A 47 -7.53 -9.48 -17.35
CA ILE A 47 -8.67 -9.87 -16.49
C ILE A 47 -9.92 -9.07 -16.85
N LEU A 48 -9.80 -7.75 -16.94
CA LEU A 48 -10.92 -6.88 -17.27
C LEU A 48 -11.52 -7.25 -18.63
N ARG A 49 -10.67 -7.48 -19.63
CA ARG A 49 -11.13 -7.89 -20.96
C ARG A 49 -11.87 -9.22 -20.92
N THR A 50 -11.30 -10.23 -20.25
CA THR A 50 -11.90 -11.56 -20.12
C THR A 50 -13.24 -11.51 -19.37
N ALA A 51 -13.35 -10.68 -18.33
CA ALA A 51 -14.59 -10.47 -17.57
C ALA A 51 -15.69 -9.83 -18.44
N LEU A 52 -15.34 -8.83 -19.24
CA LEU A 52 -16.26 -8.18 -20.19
C LEU A 52 -16.70 -9.13 -21.31
N ASP A 53 -15.77 -9.90 -21.88
CA ASP A 53 -16.09 -10.89 -22.92
C ASP A 53 -17.01 -12.01 -22.37
N SER A 54 -17.00 -12.24 -21.03
CA SER A 54 -17.87 -13.18 -20.33
C SER A 54 -19.21 -12.55 -19.87
N GLY A 55 -19.45 -11.26 -20.16
CA GLY A 55 -20.69 -10.56 -19.81
C GLY A 55 -20.87 -10.28 -18.31
N LEU A 56 -19.78 -10.32 -17.52
CA LEU A 56 -19.87 -10.15 -16.06
C LEU A 56 -20.33 -8.75 -15.65
N GLU A 57 -20.17 -7.74 -16.51
CA GLU A 57 -20.59 -6.36 -16.25
C GLU A 57 -22.09 -6.20 -16.03
N LYS A 58 -22.90 -7.12 -16.57
CA LYS A 58 -24.36 -7.12 -16.42
C LYS A 58 -24.84 -7.84 -15.16
N SER A 59 -23.94 -8.52 -14.45
CA SER A 59 -24.30 -9.42 -13.34
C SER A 59 -25.00 -8.71 -12.19
N LEU A 60 -24.56 -7.50 -11.81
CA LEU A 60 -25.20 -6.71 -10.77
C LEU A 60 -26.63 -6.32 -11.14
N ASP A 61 -26.83 -5.82 -12.37
CA ASP A 61 -28.15 -5.44 -12.85
C ASP A 61 -29.09 -6.65 -12.92
N ASN A 62 -28.59 -7.77 -13.45
CA ASN A 62 -29.33 -9.03 -13.52
C ASN A 62 -29.70 -9.56 -12.14
N LEU A 63 -28.81 -9.42 -11.15
CA LEU A 63 -29.06 -9.85 -9.77
C LEU A 63 -30.17 -9.01 -9.15
N LEU A 64 -30.13 -7.69 -9.34
CA LEU A 64 -31.09 -6.76 -8.75
C LEU A 64 -32.44 -6.71 -9.47
N SER A 65 -32.53 -7.25 -10.69
CA SER A 65 -33.77 -7.35 -11.47
C SER A 65 -34.55 -8.64 -11.23
N GLN A 66 -34.08 -9.56 -10.37
CA GLN A 66 -34.78 -10.81 -10.11
C GLN A 66 -36.11 -10.56 -9.38
N GLU A 67 -37.21 -11.09 -9.93
CA GLU A 67 -38.54 -11.00 -9.31
C GLU A 67 -38.69 -11.97 -8.12
N ASN A 68 -38.09 -13.15 -8.22
CA ASN A 68 -38.11 -14.19 -7.19
C ASN A 68 -36.75 -14.27 -6.51
N VAL A 69 -36.54 -13.45 -5.49
CA VAL A 69 -35.31 -13.44 -4.69
C VAL A 69 -35.33 -14.60 -3.68
N PRO A 70 -34.23 -15.37 -3.53
CA PRO A 70 -34.19 -16.46 -2.56
C PRO A 70 -34.33 -15.93 -1.13
N ARG A 71 -35.04 -16.65 -0.26
CA ARG A 71 -35.22 -16.20 1.14
C ARG A 71 -33.93 -16.25 1.96
N SER A 72 -33.07 -17.22 1.66
CA SER A 72 -31.79 -17.42 2.34
C SER A 72 -30.82 -18.20 1.46
N SER A 73 -29.55 -18.25 1.90
CA SER A 73 -28.53 -19.11 1.29
C SER A 73 -28.94 -20.59 1.22
N LEU A 74 -29.75 -21.09 2.15
CA LEU A 74 -30.23 -22.48 2.14
C LEU A 74 -31.28 -22.73 1.07
N SER A 75 -32.17 -21.76 0.83
CA SER A 75 -33.23 -21.88 -0.19
C SER A 75 -32.75 -21.59 -1.60
N ALA A 76 -31.56 -21.01 -1.76
CA ALA A 76 -31.05 -20.66 -3.07
C ALA A 76 -30.79 -21.90 -3.94
N SER A 77 -31.06 -21.78 -5.22
CA SER A 77 -30.63 -22.66 -6.30
C SER A 77 -29.15 -22.43 -6.63
N MET A 78 -28.57 -23.33 -7.43
CA MET A 78 -27.20 -23.14 -7.91
C MET A 78 -27.06 -21.95 -8.85
N ALA A 79 -28.06 -21.68 -9.70
CA ALA A 79 -28.05 -20.54 -10.61
C ALA A 79 -28.05 -19.19 -9.88
N GLU A 80 -28.82 -19.07 -8.78
CA GLU A 80 -28.81 -17.86 -7.95
C GLU A 80 -27.46 -17.65 -7.26
N ARG A 81 -26.84 -18.74 -6.74
CA ARG A 81 -25.48 -18.67 -6.18
C ARG A 81 -24.46 -18.23 -7.23
N GLU A 82 -24.52 -18.81 -8.43
CA GLU A 82 -23.63 -18.48 -9.53
C GLU A 82 -23.75 -17.01 -9.95
N LEU A 83 -24.96 -16.45 -9.95
CA LEU A 83 -25.17 -15.02 -10.27
C LEU A 83 -24.53 -14.10 -9.23
N VAL A 84 -24.59 -14.45 -7.94
CA VAL A 84 -23.89 -13.72 -6.87
C VAL A 84 -22.37 -13.85 -7.05
N TRP A 85 -21.86 -15.03 -7.43
CA TRP A 85 -20.43 -15.22 -7.71
C TRP A 85 -19.96 -14.39 -8.90
N LYS A 86 -20.74 -14.34 -9.98
CA LYS A 86 -20.49 -13.45 -11.13
C LYS A 86 -20.46 -11.98 -10.70
N THR A 87 -21.42 -11.56 -9.87
CA THR A 87 -21.49 -10.20 -9.32
C THR A 87 -20.25 -9.86 -8.50
N ARG A 88 -19.86 -10.71 -7.54
CA ARG A 88 -18.63 -10.50 -6.75
C ARG A 88 -17.38 -10.46 -7.63
N THR A 89 -17.27 -11.37 -8.59
CA THR A 89 -16.13 -11.44 -9.51
C THR A 89 -16.02 -10.17 -10.35
N TRP A 90 -17.15 -9.66 -10.84
CA TRP A 90 -17.21 -8.37 -11.52
C TRP A 90 -16.77 -7.22 -10.62
N LEU A 91 -17.34 -7.10 -9.42
CA LEU A 91 -17.02 -6.01 -8.50
C LEU A 91 -15.54 -6.02 -8.05
N ILE A 92 -14.94 -7.19 -7.84
CA ILE A 92 -13.50 -7.31 -7.54
C ILE A 92 -12.67 -6.90 -8.76
N THR A 93 -13.05 -7.34 -9.97
CA THR A 93 -12.40 -6.90 -11.22
C THR A 93 -12.48 -5.38 -11.39
N PHE A 94 -13.63 -4.81 -11.04
CA PHE A 94 -13.88 -3.37 -11.06
C PHE A 94 -12.93 -2.63 -10.11
N ILE A 95 -12.75 -3.12 -8.88
CA ILE A 95 -11.78 -2.57 -7.92
C ILE A 95 -10.36 -2.61 -8.49
N LEU A 96 -9.92 -3.76 -9.05
CA LEU A 96 -8.57 -3.88 -9.60
C LEU A 96 -8.31 -2.86 -10.73
N GLU A 97 -9.29 -2.63 -11.61
CA GLU A 97 -9.18 -1.59 -12.63
C GLU A 97 -9.08 -0.19 -12.03
N LEU A 98 -9.88 0.11 -11.00
CA LEU A 98 -9.84 1.40 -10.31
C LEU A 98 -8.53 1.62 -9.55
N ASP A 99 -7.95 0.57 -8.97
CA ASP A 99 -6.65 0.59 -8.30
C ASP A 99 -5.55 0.95 -9.30
N VAL A 100 -5.51 0.29 -10.45
CA VAL A 100 -4.54 0.61 -11.51
C VAL A 100 -4.80 2.01 -12.05
N ALA A 101 -6.05 2.37 -12.35
CA ALA A 101 -6.36 3.69 -12.89
C ALA A 101 -5.92 4.81 -11.94
N SER A 102 -6.21 4.62 -10.65
CA SER A 102 -5.79 5.52 -9.57
C SER A 102 -4.28 5.61 -9.45
N GLY A 103 -3.61 4.46 -9.39
CA GLY A 103 -2.16 4.38 -9.18
C GLY A 103 -1.36 4.89 -10.36
N THR A 104 -1.90 4.79 -11.59
CA THR A 104 -1.22 5.29 -12.80
C THR A 104 -1.71 6.68 -13.24
N GLY A 105 -2.46 7.38 -12.39
CA GLY A 105 -2.98 8.71 -12.68
C GLY A 105 -3.92 8.80 -13.90
N ARG A 106 -4.37 7.68 -14.48
CA ARG A 106 -5.19 7.61 -15.70
C ARG A 106 -6.68 7.58 -15.39
N LYS A 107 -7.50 7.87 -16.39
CA LYS A 107 -8.94 7.62 -16.31
C LYS A 107 -9.23 6.12 -16.32
N SER A 108 -10.20 5.70 -15.52
CA SER A 108 -10.74 4.34 -15.55
C SER A 108 -11.28 3.98 -16.95
N ARG A 109 -11.06 2.74 -17.38
CA ARG A 109 -11.60 2.23 -18.66
C ARG A 109 -13.07 1.84 -18.57
N ILE A 110 -13.59 1.73 -17.35
CA ILE A 110 -14.97 1.35 -17.06
C ILE A 110 -15.74 2.56 -16.52
N ALA A 111 -17.02 2.63 -16.89
CA ALA A 111 -17.94 3.64 -16.38
C ALA A 111 -18.18 3.45 -14.88
N GLU A 112 -18.58 4.52 -14.21
CA GLU A 112 -18.96 4.47 -12.80
C GLU A 112 -20.16 3.55 -12.59
N VAL A 113 -20.19 2.83 -11.47
CA VAL A 113 -21.35 2.05 -11.06
C VAL A 113 -22.28 2.94 -10.25
N ASP A 114 -23.58 2.74 -10.44
CA ASP A 114 -24.60 3.37 -9.62
C ASP A 114 -24.46 2.96 -8.14
N VAL A 115 -24.16 3.94 -7.29
CA VAL A 115 -23.96 3.76 -5.85
C VAL A 115 -25.22 3.19 -5.17
N VAL A 116 -26.42 3.56 -5.64
CA VAL A 116 -27.67 3.03 -5.09
C VAL A 116 -27.78 1.54 -5.36
N LYS A 117 -27.43 1.10 -6.56
CA LYS A 117 -27.39 -0.33 -6.91
C LYS A 117 -26.34 -1.09 -6.11
N LEU A 118 -25.15 -0.52 -5.96
CA LEU A 118 -24.07 -1.13 -5.16
C LEU A 118 -24.49 -1.35 -3.71
N ARG A 119 -25.15 -0.36 -3.10
CA ARG A 119 -25.65 -0.51 -1.72
C ARG A 119 -26.79 -1.52 -1.64
N LYS A 120 -27.72 -1.52 -2.60
CA LYS A 120 -28.83 -2.48 -2.66
C LYS A 120 -28.34 -3.94 -2.78
N PHE A 121 -27.17 -4.18 -3.37
CA PHE A 121 -26.56 -5.51 -3.37
C PHE A 121 -26.31 -6.05 -1.95
N LEU A 122 -26.03 -5.18 -0.98
CA LEU A 122 -25.80 -5.60 0.41
C LEU A 122 -27.05 -6.13 1.09
N ASP A 123 -28.23 -5.70 0.64
CA ASP A 123 -29.53 -6.20 1.11
C ASP A 123 -29.90 -7.55 0.48
N TYR A 124 -29.14 -8.02 -0.52
CA TYR A 124 -29.43 -9.28 -1.18
C TYR A 124 -29.22 -10.46 -0.22
N PRO A 125 -30.13 -11.46 -0.14
CA PRO A 125 -30.09 -12.51 0.90
C PRO A 125 -28.85 -13.41 0.91
N LEU A 126 -28.06 -13.40 -0.18
CA LEU A 126 -26.79 -14.13 -0.29
C LEU A 126 -25.56 -13.23 -0.14
N SER A 127 -25.76 -11.93 0.11
CA SER A 127 -24.70 -10.99 0.49
C SER A 127 -23.99 -11.47 1.76
N LEU A 128 -22.70 -11.22 1.83
CA LEU A 128 -21.84 -11.56 2.95
C LEU A 128 -21.30 -10.29 3.59
N PRO A 129 -20.93 -10.31 4.89
CA PRO A 129 -20.34 -9.14 5.54
C PRO A 129 -19.08 -8.60 4.83
N CYS A 130 -18.33 -9.46 4.12
CA CYS A 130 -17.18 -9.03 3.33
C CYS A 130 -17.55 -8.18 2.09
N ASP A 131 -18.78 -8.28 1.59
CA ASP A 131 -19.24 -7.50 0.43
C ASP A 131 -19.31 -6.00 0.75
N MET A 132 -19.54 -5.64 2.02
CA MET A 132 -19.49 -4.24 2.47
C MET A 132 -18.15 -3.58 2.16
N ARG A 133 -17.05 -4.33 2.30
CA ARG A 133 -15.71 -3.85 1.96
C ARG A 133 -15.58 -3.57 0.48
N THR A 134 -16.07 -4.48 -0.36
CA THR A 134 -16.05 -4.32 -1.82
C THR A 134 -16.82 -3.06 -2.22
N VAL A 135 -18.03 -2.88 -1.68
CA VAL A 135 -18.88 -1.73 -2.00
C VAL A 135 -18.25 -0.41 -1.52
N CYS A 136 -17.74 -0.36 -0.28
CA CYS A 136 -17.17 0.89 0.24
C CYS A 136 -15.90 1.33 -0.49
N ILE A 137 -15.07 0.37 -0.96
CA ILE A 137 -13.90 0.65 -1.79
C ILE A 137 -14.34 1.28 -3.12
N ILE A 138 -15.30 0.67 -3.83
CA ILE A 138 -15.75 1.20 -5.13
C ILE A 138 -16.30 2.63 -4.98
N GLU A 139 -17.16 2.86 -3.98
CA GLU A 139 -17.70 4.19 -3.69
C GLU A 139 -16.60 5.23 -3.47
N LEU A 140 -15.57 4.88 -2.68
CA LEU A 140 -14.49 5.81 -2.37
C LEU A 140 -13.62 6.11 -3.59
N HIS A 141 -13.35 5.11 -4.43
CA HIS A 141 -12.62 5.33 -5.68
C HIS A 141 -13.38 6.23 -6.64
N GLN A 142 -14.69 6.03 -6.82
CA GLN A 142 -15.53 6.93 -7.60
C GLN A 142 -15.55 8.35 -7.00
N LEU A 143 -15.64 8.48 -5.67
CA LEU A 143 -15.58 9.77 -5.00
C LEU A 143 -14.24 10.48 -5.23
N ARG A 144 -13.11 9.77 -5.17
CA ARG A 144 -11.78 10.30 -5.51
C ARG A 144 -11.66 10.72 -6.98
N GLY A 145 -12.16 9.89 -7.90
CA GLY A 145 -12.19 10.19 -9.34
C GLY A 145 -12.97 11.46 -9.64
N ASN A 146 -14.18 11.57 -9.09
CA ASN A 146 -15.03 12.75 -9.21
C ASN A 146 -14.40 13.99 -8.57
N SER A 147 -13.76 13.84 -7.41
CA SER A 147 -13.03 14.93 -6.75
C SER A 147 -11.92 15.48 -7.63
N ARG A 148 -11.15 14.60 -8.30
CA ARG A 148 -10.12 15.03 -9.24
C ARG A 148 -10.71 15.79 -10.43
N VAL A 149 -11.79 15.29 -11.03
CA VAL A 149 -12.46 15.96 -12.15
C VAL A 149 -12.95 17.36 -11.76
N ILE A 150 -13.56 17.49 -10.58
CA ILE A 150 -14.01 18.79 -10.05
C ILE A 150 -12.82 19.76 -9.95
N ILE A 151 -11.75 19.34 -9.27
CA ILE A 151 -10.55 20.17 -9.06
C ILE A 151 -9.89 20.55 -10.39
N ASP A 152 -9.71 19.59 -11.31
CA ASP A 152 -9.08 19.83 -12.61
C ASP A 152 -9.88 20.83 -13.46
N ASN A 153 -11.22 20.82 -13.34
CA ASN A 153 -12.11 21.73 -14.05
C ASN A 153 -12.28 23.10 -13.38
N THR A 154 -11.85 23.28 -12.13
CA THR A 154 -11.88 24.59 -11.47
C THR A 154 -10.78 25.49 -12.06
N SER A 155 -11.17 26.69 -12.51
CA SER A 155 -10.26 27.62 -13.19
C SER A 155 -9.56 28.62 -12.27
N ASN A 156 -10.06 28.79 -11.05
CA ASN A 156 -9.60 29.81 -10.11
C ASN A 156 -9.12 29.17 -8.80
N ILE A 157 -7.95 29.61 -8.30
CA ILE A 157 -7.36 29.08 -7.07
C ILE A 157 -8.27 29.36 -5.86
N GLY A 158 -8.91 30.54 -5.81
CA GLY A 158 -9.80 30.90 -4.72
C GLY A 158 -10.96 29.92 -4.53
N ASP A 159 -11.56 29.46 -5.63
CA ASP A 159 -12.67 28.51 -5.61
C ASP A 159 -12.21 27.09 -5.23
N ILE A 160 -11.01 26.68 -5.69
CA ILE A 160 -10.39 25.41 -5.28
C ILE A 160 -10.28 25.35 -3.75
N VAL A 161 -9.71 26.39 -3.15
CA VAL A 161 -9.43 26.42 -1.71
C VAL A 161 -10.69 26.64 -0.88
N SER A 162 -11.53 27.59 -1.26
CA SER A 162 -12.63 28.06 -0.40
C SER A 162 -13.94 27.30 -0.61
N THR A 163 -14.13 26.67 -1.77
CA THR A 163 -15.41 26.06 -2.16
C THR A 163 -15.26 24.56 -2.40
N GLU A 164 -14.44 24.17 -3.38
CA GLU A 164 -14.41 22.79 -3.86
C GLU A 164 -13.76 21.85 -2.85
N LEU A 165 -12.59 22.22 -2.32
CA LEU A 165 -11.88 21.37 -1.38
C LEU A 165 -12.66 21.14 -0.08
N PRO A 166 -13.25 22.15 0.61
CA PRO A 166 -14.10 21.93 1.77
C PRO A 166 -15.31 21.03 1.47
N ALA A 167 -15.95 21.21 0.31
CA ALA A 167 -17.08 20.38 -0.11
C ALA A 167 -16.65 18.92 -0.36
N ILE A 168 -15.49 18.70 -0.97
CA ILE A 168 -14.90 17.36 -1.15
C ILE A 168 -14.57 16.73 0.21
N MET A 169 -13.91 17.46 1.11
CA MET A 169 -13.54 16.97 2.44
C MET A 169 -14.77 16.58 3.26
N THR A 170 -15.85 17.34 3.16
CA THR A 170 -17.15 17.01 3.79
C THR A 170 -17.72 15.71 3.20
N ARG A 171 -17.69 15.52 1.88
CA ARG A 171 -18.14 14.26 1.24
C ARG A 171 -17.31 13.06 1.68
N LEU A 172 -15.99 13.19 1.76
CA LEU A 172 -15.09 12.14 2.25
C LEU A 172 -15.38 11.79 3.71
N GLN A 173 -15.60 12.80 4.56
CA GLN A 173 -15.95 12.60 5.96
C GLN A 173 -17.31 11.89 6.10
N ASN A 174 -18.31 12.30 5.32
CA ASN A 174 -19.63 11.66 5.31
C ASN A 174 -19.54 10.20 4.86
N TRP A 175 -18.76 9.91 3.81
CA TRP A 175 -18.50 8.53 3.39
C TRP A 175 -17.94 7.70 4.56
N TRP A 176 -16.94 8.20 5.28
CA TRP A 176 -16.35 7.48 6.41
C TRP A 176 -17.36 7.28 7.53
N THR A 177 -18.08 8.33 7.97
CA THR A 177 -19.05 8.24 9.06
C THR A 177 -20.15 7.24 8.72
N THR A 178 -20.70 7.29 7.50
CA THR A 178 -21.73 6.35 7.05
C THR A 178 -21.21 4.92 7.03
N TRP A 179 -20.02 4.66 6.48
CA TRP A 179 -19.50 3.30 6.43
C TRP A 179 -19.08 2.78 7.80
N ASP A 180 -18.58 3.63 8.68
CA ASP A 180 -18.24 3.24 10.05
C ASP A 180 -19.50 2.83 10.83
N GLU A 181 -20.58 3.59 10.71
CA GLU A 181 -21.90 3.26 11.26
C GLU A 181 -22.48 1.97 10.68
N VAL A 182 -22.38 1.78 9.35
CA VAL A 182 -22.82 0.53 8.71
C VAL A 182 -22.06 -0.68 9.26
N HIS A 183 -20.74 -0.58 9.45
CA HIS A 183 -19.96 -1.67 10.03
C HIS A 183 -20.30 -1.89 11.51
N GLU A 184 -20.52 -0.84 12.28
CA GLU A 184 -20.98 -0.92 13.66
C GLU A 184 -22.32 -1.65 13.79
N ASN A 185 -23.31 -1.27 12.97
CA ASN A 185 -24.61 -1.92 12.91
C ASN A 185 -24.55 -3.40 12.47
N ASN A 186 -23.46 -3.80 11.82
CA ASN A 186 -23.17 -5.19 11.43
C ASN A 186 -22.27 -5.93 12.43
N GLY A 187 -22.06 -5.38 13.63
CA GLY A 187 -21.37 -6.05 14.73
C GLY A 187 -19.84 -5.99 14.69
N PHE A 188 -19.25 -5.14 13.85
CA PHE A 188 -17.80 -4.95 13.85
C PHE A 188 -17.36 -4.05 15.00
N HIS A 189 -16.50 -4.60 15.87
CA HIS A 189 -15.85 -3.84 16.95
C HIS A 189 -15.05 -2.66 16.41
N ILE A 190 -14.94 -1.56 17.17
CA ILE A 190 -14.24 -0.33 16.75
C ILE A 190 -12.78 -0.57 16.32
N GLY A 191 -12.09 -1.51 16.99
CA GLY A 191 -10.73 -1.95 16.64
C GLY A 191 -10.69 -3.10 15.62
N ALA A 192 -11.78 -3.46 14.96
CA ALA A 192 -11.77 -4.50 13.93
C ALA A 192 -11.15 -3.98 12.64
N PHE A 193 -10.48 -4.87 11.89
CA PHE A 193 -9.82 -4.54 10.62
C PHE A 193 -10.72 -3.75 9.68
N GLN A 194 -11.99 -4.13 9.57
CA GLN A 194 -12.96 -3.52 8.67
C GLN A 194 -13.08 -2.02 8.94
N ARG A 195 -13.34 -1.62 10.19
CA ARG A 195 -13.46 -0.22 10.61
C ARG A 195 -12.11 0.51 10.54
N SER A 196 -11.04 -0.12 11.02
CA SER A 196 -9.69 0.44 10.95
C SER A 196 -9.23 0.73 9.52
N SER A 197 -9.60 -0.14 8.57
CA SER A 197 -9.26 0.03 7.15
C SER A 197 -10.00 1.20 6.51
N LEU A 198 -11.25 1.51 6.91
CA LEU A 198 -11.98 2.69 6.42
C LEU A 198 -11.21 3.97 6.73
N LYS A 199 -10.63 4.06 7.93
CA LYS A 199 -9.85 5.23 8.34
C LYS A 199 -8.58 5.41 7.51
N LEU A 200 -7.86 4.33 7.22
CA LEU A 200 -6.70 4.39 6.31
C LEU A 200 -7.09 4.78 4.89
N MET A 201 -8.20 4.25 4.39
CA MET A 201 -8.73 4.61 3.07
C MET A 201 -9.17 6.08 3.02
N LEU A 202 -9.79 6.60 4.09
CA LEU A 202 -10.13 8.02 4.22
C LEU A 202 -8.86 8.90 4.19
N HIS A 203 -7.85 8.58 5.01
CA HIS A 203 -6.61 9.36 5.03
C HIS A 203 -5.94 9.38 3.65
N TYR A 204 -5.84 8.23 2.98
CA TYR A 204 -5.27 8.18 1.65
C TYR A 204 -6.07 9.01 0.63
N SER A 205 -7.40 8.98 0.74
CA SER A 205 -8.27 9.80 -0.14
C SER A 205 -8.08 11.29 0.09
N ARG A 206 -7.88 11.72 1.34
CA ARG A 206 -7.54 13.12 1.67
C ARG A 206 -6.19 13.51 1.09
N ILE A 207 -5.15 12.69 1.28
CA ILE A 207 -3.82 12.89 0.71
C ILE A 207 -3.92 13.06 -0.81
N PHE A 208 -4.65 12.15 -1.48
CA PHE A 208 -4.88 12.20 -2.92
C PHE A 208 -5.53 13.52 -3.35
N VAL A 209 -6.60 13.95 -2.68
CA VAL A 209 -7.30 15.22 -3.02
C VAL A 209 -6.41 16.43 -2.77
N PHE A 210 -5.69 16.48 -1.64
CA PHE A 210 -4.74 17.57 -1.38
C PHE A 210 -3.67 17.66 -2.47
N CYS A 211 -3.12 16.52 -2.91
CA CYS A 211 -2.15 16.47 -4.00
C CYS A 211 -2.74 16.96 -5.31
N ALA A 212 -3.96 16.51 -5.67
CA ALA A 212 -4.66 16.98 -6.85
C ALA A 212 -4.88 18.50 -6.83
N SER A 213 -5.32 19.05 -5.68
CA SER A 213 -5.51 20.48 -5.50
C SER A 213 -4.20 21.24 -5.64
N LEU A 214 -3.13 20.82 -4.96
CA LEU A 214 -1.81 21.46 -5.04
C LEU A 214 -1.24 21.43 -6.46
N ALA A 215 -1.35 20.29 -7.15
CA ALA A 215 -0.93 20.15 -8.54
C ALA A 215 -1.70 21.09 -9.47
N ARG A 216 -3.02 21.22 -9.27
CA ARG A 216 -3.85 22.14 -10.04
C ARG A 216 -3.50 23.60 -9.78
N ILE A 217 -3.31 23.97 -8.51
CA ILE A 217 -2.93 25.33 -8.10
C ILE A 217 -1.60 25.73 -8.74
N GLN A 218 -0.59 24.84 -8.70
CA GLN A 218 0.70 25.09 -9.35
C GLN A 218 0.57 25.30 -10.86
N LYS A 219 -0.33 24.57 -11.55
CA LYS A 219 -0.59 24.79 -12.98
C LYS A 219 -1.28 26.12 -13.27
N LEU A 220 -2.01 26.69 -12.31
CA LEU A 220 -2.71 27.97 -12.45
C LEU A 220 -1.86 29.19 -12.06
N GLN A 221 -0.87 29.01 -11.18
CA GLN A 221 -0.01 30.10 -10.69
C GLN A 221 0.79 30.89 -11.75
N PRO A 222 1.28 30.33 -12.87
CA PRO A 222 2.00 31.10 -13.90
C PRO A 222 1.17 32.26 -14.51
N THR A 223 -0.15 32.24 -14.33
CA THR A 223 -1.10 33.18 -14.93
C THR A 223 -1.50 34.31 -13.97
N TYR A 224 -1.03 34.32 -12.71
CA TYR A 224 -1.44 35.27 -11.68
C TYR A 224 -0.27 36.19 -11.27
N THR A 225 -0.29 37.43 -11.77
CA THR A 225 0.67 38.50 -11.41
C THR A 225 -0.03 39.70 -10.78
N ASP A 226 -0.87 39.50 -9.75
CA ASP A 226 -1.52 40.63 -9.09
C ASP A 226 -1.71 40.49 -7.58
N SER A 227 -1.73 41.65 -6.94
CA SER A 227 -1.73 42.07 -5.52
C SER A 227 -2.47 41.26 -4.42
N SER A 228 -3.14 40.14 -4.72
CA SER A 228 -3.78 39.25 -3.73
C SER A 228 -2.88 38.09 -3.24
N SER A 229 -1.57 38.20 -3.48
CA SER A 229 -0.58 37.13 -3.26
C SER A 229 -0.52 36.62 -1.82
N GLU A 230 -0.49 37.49 -0.81
CA GLU A 230 -0.17 37.06 0.58
C GLU A 230 -1.22 36.13 1.20
N THR A 231 -2.51 36.47 1.10
CA THR A 231 -3.60 35.62 1.63
C THR A 231 -3.68 34.30 0.86
N LEU A 232 -3.43 34.34 -0.46
CA LEU A 232 -3.41 33.16 -1.30
C LEU A 232 -2.24 32.24 -0.93
N ASP A 233 -1.06 32.80 -0.72
CA ASP A 233 0.14 32.08 -0.30
C ASP A 233 -0.08 31.43 1.08
N GLN A 234 -0.70 32.14 2.02
CA GLN A 234 -1.05 31.57 3.33
C GLN A 234 -2.04 30.40 3.19
N ASN A 235 -3.04 30.53 2.34
CA ASN A 235 -4.02 29.47 2.09
C ASN A 235 -3.36 28.22 1.47
N VAL A 236 -2.48 28.40 0.49
CA VAL A 236 -1.71 27.29 -0.10
C VAL A 236 -0.78 26.66 0.94
N MET A 237 -0.17 27.45 1.83
CA MET A 237 0.61 26.93 2.95
C MET A 237 -0.22 26.11 3.94
N ASN A 238 -1.46 26.53 4.24
CA ASN A 238 -2.39 25.77 5.08
C ASN A 238 -2.75 24.41 4.44
N LEU A 239 -2.86 24.34 3.10
CA LEU A 239 -3.05 23.08 2.39
C LEU A 239 -1.86 22.13 2.56
N TRP A 240 -0.64 22.66 2.41
CA TRP A 240 0.58 21.89 2.65
C TRP A 240 0.66 21.34 4.08
N GLN A 241 0.31 22.17 5.08
CA GLN A 241 0.26 21.74 6.48
C GLN A 241 -0.80 20.66 6.71
N SER A 242 -1.98 20.79 6.09
CA SER A 242 -3.07 19.81 6.18
C SER A 242 -2.67 18.47 5.53
N LEU A 243 -2.00 18.52 4.38
CA LEU A 243 -1.44 17.35 3.70
C LEU A 243 -0.43 16.63 4.60
N VAL A 244 0.57 17.34 5.11
CA VAL A 244 1.60 16.76 5.99
C VAL A 244 0.99 16.17 7.25
N THR A 245 0.04 16.86 7.87
CA THR A 245 -0.67 16.37 9.06
C THR A 245 -1.38 15.05 8.74
N THR A 246 -2.12 15.00 7.64
CA THR A 246 -2.84 13.78 7.20
C THR A 246 -1.88 12.62 6.89
N ILE A 247 -0.75 12.90 6.22
CA ILE A 247 0.30 11.91 5.96
C ILE A 247 0.83 11.35 7.29
N MET A 248 1.20 12.22 8.22
CA MET A 248 1.74 11.81 9.51
C MET A 248 0.72 11.03 10.32
N GLU A 249 -0.55 11.44 10.34
CA GLU A 249 -1.65 10.68 10.95
C GLU A 249 -1.81 9.29 10.32
N GLN A 250 -1.72 9.17 8.99
CA GLN A 250 -1.77 7.88 8.30
C GLN A 250 -0.62 6.95 8.70
N LEU A 251 0.61 7.44 8.70
CA LEU A 251 1.78 6.65 9.10
C LEU A 251 1.68 6.23 10.58
N GLY A 252 1.27 7.16 11.46
CA GLY A 252 1.10 6.87 12.88
C GLY A 252 -0.03 5.87 13.14
N PHE A 253 -1.17 6.01 12.46
CA PHE A 253 -2.29 5.10 12.59
C PHE A 253 -1.92 3.68 12.13
N LEU A 254 -1.26 3.54 10.97
CA LEU A 254 -0.79 2.24 10.49
C LEU A 254 0.10 1.51 11.51
N ILE A 255 0.98 2.24 12.18
CA ILE A 255 1.88 1.68 13.21
C ILE A 255 1.09 1.23 14.45
N ASN A 256 0.18 2.06 14.91
CA ASN A 256 -0.52 1.85 16.18
C ASN A 256 -1.69 0.88 16.08
N GLU A 257 -2.18 0.58 14.88
CA GLU A 257 -3.38 -0.22 14.64
C GLU A 257 -3.05 -1.70 14.38
N PRO A 258 -3.08 -2.59 15.40
CA PRO A 258 -2.66 -3.97 15.23
C PRO A 258 -3.54 -4.74 14.25
N SER A 259 -4.85 -4.47 14.24
CA SER A 259 -5.82 -5.19 13.41
C SER A 259 -5.56 -5.01 11.92
N TYR A 260 -5.05 -3.85 11.50
CA TYR A 260 -4.63 -3.65 10.12
C TYR A 260 -3.29 -4.33 9.83
N ARG A 261 -2.31 -4.22 10.73
CA ARG A 261 -0.99 -4.85 10.57
C ARG A 261 -1.08 -6.38 10.47
N CYS A 262 -1.96 -7.02 11.23
CA CYS A 262 -2.18 -8.47 11.17
C CYS A 262 -2.68 -8.95 9.80
N GLN A 263 -3.30 -8.08 8.99
CA GLN A 263 -3.80 -8.42 7.66
C GLN A 263 -2.75 -8.17 6.56
N LEU A 264 -1.71 -7.39 6.84
CA LEU A 264 -0.71 -7.01 5.84
C LEU A 264 -0.01 -8.22 5.18
N PRO A 265 0.35 -9.31 5.88
CA PRO A 265 0.94 -10.49 5.23
C PRO A 265 0.02 -11.21 4.22
N TRP A 266 -1.28 -10.93 4.27
CA TRP A 266 -2.32 -11.61 3.48
C TRP A 266 -2.96 -10.69 2.46
N THR A 267 -2.55 -9.43 2.38
CA THR A 267 -3.24 -8.45 1.54
C THR A 267 -2.68 -8.48 0.11
N PRO A 268 -3.48 -8.13 -0.91
CA PRO A 268 -2.96 -7.94 -2.26
C PRO A 268 -1.80 -6.91 -2.33
N THR A 269 -1.12 -6.83 -3.45
CA THR A 269 0.02 -5.91 -3.67
C THR A 269 -0.38 -4.44 -3.49
N TYR A 270 -1.61 -4.04 -3.86
CA TYR A 270 -2.03 -2.63 -3.91
C TYR A 270 -2.03 -1.90 -2.54
N PRO A 271 -2.58 -2.45 -1.45
CA PRO A 271 -2.44 -1.82 -0.12
C PRO A 271 -0.99 -1.61 0.32
N ALA A 272 -0.09 -2.58 0.06
CA ALA A 272 1.33 -2.43 0.37
C ALA A 272 2.00 -1.34 -0.49
N LEU A 273 1.65 -1.25 -1.77
CA LEU A 273 2.09 -0.16 -2.65
C LEU A 273 1.61 1.20 -2.15
N THR A 274 0.36 1.30 -1.70
CA THR A 274 -0.20 2.54 -1.15
C THR A 274 0.57 2.99 0.10
N ILE A 275 0.90 2.06 0.99
CA ILE A 275 1.70 2.34 2.20
C ILE A 275 3.10 2.80 1.82
N ALA A 276 3.75 2.09 0.91
CA ALA A 276 5.09 2.42 0.42
C ALA A 276 5.12 3.78 -0.28
N PHE A 277 4.12 4.06 -1.11
CA PHE A 277 3.92 5.33 -1.76
C PHE A 277 3.81 6.47 -0.73
N VAL A 278 2.88 6.39 0.22
CA VAL A 278 2.70 7.46 1.22
C VAL A 278 3.97 7.67 2.06
N THR A 279 4.66 6.58 2.41
CA THR A 279 5.92 6.64 3.17
C THR A 279 7.03 7.34 2.39
N THR A 280 7.26 6.93 1.14
CA THR A 280 8.30 7.53 0.29
C THR A 280 7.97 8.96 -0.10
N PHE A 281 6.68 9.26 -0.34
CA PHE A 281 6.20 10.62 -0.58
C PHE A 281 6.46 11.54 0.61
N ALA A 282 6.19 11.09 1.83
CA ALA A 282 6.49 11.84 3.05
C ALA A 282 7.99 12.17 3.17
N LEU A 283 8.86 11.19 2.88
CA LEU A 283 10.32 11.38 2.89
C LEU A 283 10.76 12.40 1.82
N ARG A 284 10.13 12.41 0.64
CA ARG A 284 10.38 13.43 -0.39
C ARG A 284 9.91 14.82 0.06
N ILE A 285 8.74 14.94 0.69
CA ILE A 285 8.27 16.22 1.27
C ILE A 285 9.26 16.71 2.32
N ALA A 286 9.76 15.84 3.20
CA ALA A 286 10.76 16.21 4.21
C ALA A 286 12.06 16.75 3.64
N ARG A 287 12.44 16.30 2.44
CA ARG A 287 13.58 16.83 1.70
C ARG A 287 13.27 18.20 1.09
N TRP A 288 12.09 18.36 0.50
CA TRP A 288 11.72 19.58 -0.24
C TRP A 288 11.30 20.73 0.68
N ARG A 289 10.59 20.42 1.77
CA ARG A 289 10.09 21.38 2.77
C ARG A 289 10.41 20.88 4.18
N PRO A 290 11.69 20.96 4.60
CA PRO A 290 12.14 20.40 5.88
C PRO A 290 11.42 20.98 7.09
N ASN A 291 11.01 22.25 7.01
CA ASN A 291 10.33 22.93 8.11
C ASN A 291 8.85 22.55 8.27
N LEU A 292 8.25 21.87 7.29
CA LEU A 292 6.83 21.49 7.37
C LEU A 292 6.58 20.18 8.11
N ILE A 293 7.58 19.32 8.22
CA ILE A 293 7.41 17.95 8.72
C ILE A 293 8.49 17.64 9.75
N ASN A 294 8.08 17.04 10.87
CA ASN A 294 9.04 16.57 11.87
C ASN A 294 9.83 15.40 11.29
N GLN A 295 11.04 15.69 10.79
CA GLN A 295 11.90 14.72 10.11
C GLN A 295 12.32 13.55 11.01
N SER A 296 12.56 13.81 12.30
CA SER A 296 12.97 12.77 13.25
C SER A 296 11.85 11.75 13.48
N LEU A 297 10.63 12.25 13.74
CA LEU A 297 9.45 11.42 13.90
C LEU A 297 9.07 10.70 12.59
N LEU A 298 9.21 11.37 11.45
CA LEU A 298 8.98 10.76 10.15
C LEU A 298 9.93 9.59 9.91
N LEU A 299 11.23 9.78 10.17
CA LEU A 299 12.22 8.72 9.98
C LEU A 299 11.91 7.51 10.86
N GLU A 300 11.61 7.72 12.15
CA GLU A 300 11.21 6.65 13.07
C GLU A 300 10.00 5.86 12.54
N ARG A 301 8.98 6.56 12.03
CA ARG A 301 7.79 5.93 11.46
C ARG A 301 8.09 5.18 10.17
N ALA A 302 8.90 5.76 9.30
CA ALA A 302 9.28 5.15 8.03
C ALA A 302 10.11 3.87 8.23
N GLU A 303 11.00 3.85 9.24
CA GLU A 303 11.76 2.66 9.64
C GLU A 303 10.83 1.53 10.11
N LYS A 304 9.89 1.83 11.01
CA LYS A 304 8.89 0.86 11.49
C LYS A 304 8.03 0.28 10.35
N ILE A 305 7.61 1.13 9.42
CA ILE A 305 6.82 0.71 8.26
C ILE A 305 7.66 -0.15 7.30
N CYS A 306 8.93 0.21 7.10
CA CYS A 306 9.87 -0.59 6.33
C CYS A 306 9.99 -2.01 6.92
N ASP A 307 10.08 -2.14 8.25
CA ASP A 307 10.12 -3.43 8.92
C ASP A 307 8.83 -4.26 8.72
N PHE A 308 7.66 -3.61 8.66
CA PHE A 308 6.41 -4.30 8.34
C PHE A 308 6.39 -4.84 6.91
N LEU A 309 6.87 -4.04 5.95
CA LEU A 309 6.92 -4.42 4.53
C LEU A 309 7.98 -5.49 4.24
N LYS A 310 8.96 -5.68 5.12
CA LYS A 310 10.00 -6.72 5.00
C LYS A 310 9.43 -8.14 4.98
N GLN A 311 8.26 -8.34 5.58
CA GLN A 311 7.59 -9.63 5.58
C GLN A 311 7.06 -9.97 4.17
N PRO A 312 7.06 -11.25 3.75
CA PRO A 312 6.37 -11.66 2.53
C PRO A 312 4.91 -11.18 2.54
N PRO A 313 4.33 -10.86 1.36
CA PRO A 313 4.82 -11.13 0.01
C PRO A 313 5.50 -9.94 -0.72
N TYR A 314 6.10 -8.96 -0.02
CA TYR A 314 6.52 -7.68 -0.63
C TYR A 314 8.03 -7.39 -0.70
N PRO A 315 8.91 -8.31 -1.16
CA PRO A 315 10.36 -8.11 -1.12
C PRO A 315 10.83 -6.88 -1.91
N ASP A 316 10.24 -6.62 -3.08
CA ASP A 316 10.63 -5.51 -3.95
C ASP A 316 10.11 -4.16 -3.45
N ILE A 317 8.86 -4.12 -2.96
CA ILE A 317 8.30 -2.91 -2.34
C ILE A 317 9.14 -2.53 -1.11
N HIS A 318 9.46 -3.51 -0.26
CA HIS A 318 10.36 -3.31 0.88
C HIS A 318 11.73 -2.77 0.44
N ARG A 319 12.32 -3.36 -0.60
CA ARG A 319 13.60 -2.91 -1.14
C ARG A 319 13.54 -1.43 -1.53
N THR A 320 12.52 -1.01 -2.28
CA THR A 320 12.33 0.40 -2.66
C THR A 320 12.22 1.29 -1.42
N VAL A 321 11.34 0.97 -0.47
CA VAL A 321 11.16 1.78 0.76
C VAL A 321 12.46 1.87 1.56
N SER A 322 13.20 0.76 1.69
CA SER A 322 14.47 0.71 2.44
C SER A 322 15.52 1.67 1.88
N ILE A 323 15.57 1.84 0.55
CA ILE A 323 16.48 2.79 -0.11
C ILE A 323 16.12 4.23 0.29
N PHE A 324 14.84 4.59 0.25
CA PHE A 324 14.38 5.93 0.65
C PHE A 324 14.65 6.20 2.14
N VAL A 325 14.42 5.21 3.02
CA VAL A 325 14.70 5.33 4.46
C VAL A 325 16.19 5.54 4.71
N ASN A 326 17.05 4.73 4.09
CA ASN A 326 18.51 4.85 4.25
C ASN A 326 19.03 6.21 3.76
N TYR A 327 18.50 6.70 2.63
CA TYR A 327 18.84 8.02 2.11
C TYR A 327 18.38 9.15 3.05
N ALA A 328 17.13 9.09 3.53
CA ALA A 328 16.61 10.09 4.46
C ALA A 328 17.42 10.12 5.77
N ARG A 329 17.86 8.96 6.27
CA ARG A 329 18.75 8.87 7.43
C ARG A 329 20.06 9.61 7.20
N ALA A 330 20.70 9.40 6.05
CA ALA A 330 21.95 10.08 5.70
C ALA A 330 21.75 11.60 5.57
N LEU A 331 20.65 12.03 4.92
CA LEU A 331 20.31 13.44 4.75
C LEU A 331 20.11 14.14 6.11
N ILE A 332 19.29 13.56 6.99
CA ILE A 332 19.02 14.12 8.32
C ILE A 332 20.31 14.16 9.17
N ALA A 333 21.17 13.14 9.06
CA ALA A 333 22.46 13.14 9.75
C ALA A 333 23.38 14.28 9.27
N SER A 334 23.42 14.58 7.98
CA SER A 334 24.21 15.70 7.43
C SER A 334 23.70 17.09 7.81
N GLN A 335 22.40 17.21 8.13
CA GLN A 335 21.77 18.48 8.52
C GLN A 335 21.97 18.81 10.01
N ARG A 336 22.43 17.86 10.82
CA ARG A 336 22.80 18.15 12.21
C ARG A 336 24.10 18.96 12.20
N PRO A 337 24.14 20.14 12.86
CA PRO A 337 25.38 20.88 13.02
C PRO A 337 26.43 19.96 13.65
N GLN A 338 27.60 19.83 13.01
CA GLN A 338 28.78 19.30 13.69
C GLN A 338 29.03 20.24 14.88
N SER A 339 28.67 19.81 16.08
CA SER A 339 29.18 20.43 17.29
C SER A 339 30.70 20.33 17.21
N ASN A 340 31.37 21.48 17.05
CA ASN A 340 32.81 21.62 17.01
C ASN A 340 33.50 20.70 18.05
N HIS A 341 34.04 19.57 17.62
CA HIS A 341 35.20 18.98 18.27
C HIS A 341 36.42 19.66 17.67
N SER A 342 36.74 20.83 18.20
CA SER A 342 38.01 21.51 17.98
C SER A 342 38.42 22.19 19.28
N ALA A 343 38.83 21.36 20.22
CA ALA A 343 39.84 21.66 21.24
C ALA A 343 40.07 20.37 22.02
N ASP A 344 41.02 19.57 21.56
CA ASP A 344 41.97 18.88 22.42
C ASP A 344 43.06 18.30 21.52
N ALA A 345 44.04 19.16 21.23
CA ALA A 345 45.36 18.71 20.81
C ALA A 345 46.12 18.23 22.06
N PRO A 346 46.98 17.21 21.93
CA PRO A 346 47.58 16.52 23.06
C PRO A 346 48.74 17.32 23.65
N ILE A 347 48.77 17.47 24.97
CA ILE A 347 49.96 17.93 25.70
C ILE A 347 50.58 16.70 26.39
N MET A 348 51.68 16.19 25.82
CA MET A 348 52.78 15.57 26.56
C MET A 348 53.56 16.73 27.22
N SER A 349 54.13 16.72 28.42
CA SER A 349 54.71 15.72 29.34
C SER A 349 54.69 16.42 30.74
N ASP A 350 54.79 15.79 31.91
CA ASP A 350 55.98 15.11 32.41
C ASP A 350 55.73 14.41 33.75
N GLN A 351 56.62 13.47 34.03
CA GLN A 351 56.68 12.51 35.13
C GLN A 351 56.77 13.14 36.53
N ASN A 352 56.16 12.47 37.52
CA ASN A 352 56.85 12.22 38.79
C ASN A 352 56.28 10.96 39.51
N GLU A 353 57.20 10.11 39.97
CA GLU A 353 56.97 8.80 40.60
C GLU A 353 56.64 8.90 42.11
N GLY A 354 55.94 7.89 42.65
CA GLY A 354 56.07 7.43 44.05
C GLY A 354 54.78 7.27 44.87
N PRO A 355 54.74 6.37 45.89
CA PRO A 355 53.91 5.15 45.79
C PRO A 355 52.77 4.98 46.84
N THR A 356 51.87 4.05 46.51
CA THR A 356 50.97 3.15 47.27
C THR A 356 50.51 3.50 48.70
N PHE A 357 49.19 3.51 48.94
CA PHE A 357 48.59 3.09 50.21
C PHE A 357 47.16 2.52 50.03
N GLU A 358 46.92 1.39 50.69
CA GLU A 358 45.64 0.67 50.81
C GLU A 358 44.59 1.46 51.60
N GLY A 359 43.30 1.18 51.36
CA GLY A 359 42.22 1.64 52.24
C GLY A 359 40.83 1.21 51.77
N SER A 360 40.39 0.04 52.21
CA SER A 360 39.00 -0.42 52.22
C SER A 360 38.01 0.63 52.73
N ASN A 361 36.80 0.68 52.16
CA ASN A 361 35.54 0.48 52.88
C ASN A 361 34.31 0.71 51.98
N ASN A 362 33.57 -0.37 51.72
CA ASN A 362 32.13 -0.34 51.46
C ASN A 362 31.38 -0.04 52.78
N PRO A 363 30.12 0.43 52.68
CA PRO A 363 29.07 -0.41 53.25
C PRO A 363 27.87 -0.60 52.31
N MET A 364 27.37 -1.84 52.32
CA MET A 364 26.09 -2.28 51.78
C MET A 364 24.93 -1.68 52.57
N ILE A 365 23.80 -1.40 51.90
CA ILE A 365 22.46 -1.48 52.48
C ILE A 365 21.58 -2.33 51.55
N ASN A 366 20.95 -3.34 52.15
CA ASN A 366 20.16 -4.40 51.55
C ASN A 366 18.67 -4.04 51.38
N GLY A 367 18.09 -4.49 50.26
CA GLY A 367 16.81 -5.22 50.18
C GLY A 367 15.55 -4.46 49.74
N PRO A 368 14.47 -5.16 49.31
CA PRO A 368 14.37 -6.51 48.73
C PRO A 368 13.58 -6.60 47.40
N SER A 369 13.69 -7.73 46.72
CA SER A 369 12.92 -8.13 45.52
C SER A 369 11.64 -8.89 45.87
N PRO A 370 10.62 -8.94 44.98
CA PRO A 370 9.61 -9.98 45.02
C PRO A 370 9.75 -11.02 43.90
N SER A 371 9.59 -12.28 44.33
CA SER A 371 9.25 -13.53 43.65
C SER A 371 8.24 -13.35 42.51
N GLY A 372 8.25 -14.08 41.38
CA GLY A 372 8.39 -15.53 41.22
C GLY A 372 7.02 -16.14 40.89
N VAL A 373 6.68 -16.28 39.60
CA VAL A 373 5.59 -17.16 39.10
C VAL A 373 6.06 -17.80 37.79
N GLY A 374 6.11 -19.13 37.78
CA GLY A 374 6.64 -19.96 36.69
C GLY A 374 5.67 -20.14 35.51
N PRO A 375 6.14 -20.81 34.43
CA PRO A 375 5.36 -21.00 33.21
C PRO A 375 4.41 -22.20 33.33
N LEU A 376 3.18 -22.04 32.85
CA LEU A 376 2.19 -23.10 32.76
C LEU A 376 2.31 -23.81 31.40
N ASP A 377 2.60 -25.10 31.45
CA ASP A 377 2.53 -26.02 30.31
C ASP A 377 1.07 -26.38 29.95
N ASP A 378 0.81 -26.29 28.65
CA ASP A 378 0.26 -27.33 27.76
C ASP A 378 -1.05 -28.07 28.11
N LEU A 379 -2.05 -27.97 27.23
CA LEU A 379 -2.84 -29.15 26.80
C LEU A 379 -3.81 -28.83 25.63
N ARG A 380 -3.71 -29.69 24.60
CA ARG A 380 -4.69 -30.05 23.54
C ARG A 380 -4.44 -29.48 22.14
N TYR A 381 -3.57 -30.14 21.39
CA TYR A 381 -3.91 -30.59 20.03
C TYR A 381 -3.38 -32.01 19.79
N ARG A 382 -4.32 -32.92 19.56
CA ARG A 382 -4.13 -34.35 19.32
C ARG A 382 -3.68 -34.55 17.86
N THR A 383 -2.50 -35.11 17.65
CA THR A 383 -2.02 -35.60 16.35
C THR A 383 -2.35 -37.09 16.21
N GLY A 384 -2.75 -37.51 15.00
CA GLY A 384 -2.96 -38.89 14.58
C GLY A 384 -2.62 -39.04 13.09
N PRO A 385 -2.41 -40.26 12.57
CA PRO A 385 -1.03 -40.74 12.43
C PRO A 385 -0.52 -40.82 10.98
N THR A 386 0.80 -40.81 10.91
CA THR A 386 1.70 -41.06 9.79
C THR A 386 1.42 -42.40 9.10
N ILE A 387 1.31 -42.38 7.76
CA ILE A 387 1.36 -43.58 6.91
C ILE A 387 2.78 -43.71 6.34
N GLN A 388 3.38 -44.87 6.59
CA GLN A 388 4.64 -45.36 6.01
C GLN A 388 4.51 -45.50 4.48
N ALA A 389 5.48 -44.99 3.73
CA ALA A 389 5.68 -45.35 2.33
C ALA A 389 6.89 -46.27 2.24
N ASP A 390 6.60 -47.52 1.92
CA ASP A 390 7.57 -48.58 1.68
C ASP A 390 8.30 -48.36 0.35
N LYS A 391 9.54 -48.83 0.35
CA LYS A 391 10.52 -48.73 -0.71
C LYS A 391 10.34 -49.92 -1.64
N ASP A 392 10.07 -49.70 -2.93
CA ASP A 392 10.47 -50.68 -3.94
C ASP A 392 10.82 -50.05 -5.29
N SER A 393 12.01 -50.46 -5.71
CA SER A 393 12.72 -50.17 -6.94
C SER A 393 12.22 -51.02 -8.09
N ASN A 394 12.11 -50.45 -9.29
CA ASN A 394 12.46 -51.16 -10.52
C ASN A 394 12.88 -50.20 -11.64
N MET A 395 14.09 -50.46 -12.12
CA MET A 395 14.77 -49.81 -13.24
C MET A 395 14.22 -50.31 -14.58
N VAL A 396 14.10 -49.41 -15.57
CA VAL A 396 14.34 -49.75 -17.00
C VAL A 396 15.08 -48.58 -17.66
N SER A 397 16.10 -48.95 -18.42
CA SER A 397 17.17 -48.11 -18.99
C SER A 397 16.81 -47.43 -20.33
N MET A 398 17.60 -46.40 -20.63
CA MET A 398 17.67 -45.50 -21.80
C MET A 398 17.75 -46.18 -23.20
N PRO A 399 17.70 -45.39 -24.30
CA PRO A 399 18.97 -45.02 -24.93
C PRO A 399 19.10 -43.54 -25.36
N SER A 400 20.37 -43.16 -25.53
CA SER A 400 20.99 -41.84 -25.66
C SER A 400 21.38 -41.45 -27.10
N SER A 401 21.31 -40.14 -27.43
CA SER A 401 22.15 -39.34 -28.37
C SER A 401 21.36 -38.07 -28.73
N ASP A 402 21.80 -36.80 -28.67
CA ASP A 402 23.11 -36.18 -28.88
C ASP A 402 23.19 -34.78 -28.19
N PRO A 403 24.39 -34.17 -28.04
CA PRO A 403 24.65 -33.01 -27.20
C PRO A 403 24.76 -31.68 -27.99
N SER A 404 24.13 -30.62 -27.49
CA SER A 404 24.51 -29.24 -27.82
C SER A 404 24.34 -28.34 -26.59
N ALA A 405 25.27 -28.46 -25.66
CA ALA A 405 25.37 -27.60 -24.49
C ALA A 405 26.03 -26.27 -24.90
N ALA A 406 25.24 -25.21 -25.05
CA ALA A 406 25.74 -23.84 -24.99
C ALA A 406 26.06 -23.53 -23.52
N ALA A 407 27.36 -23.49 -23.21
CA ALA A 407 27.87 -23.10 -21.90
C ALA A 407 27.40 -21.69 -21.51
N ARG A 408 26.55 -21.58 -20.49
CA ARG A 408 26.33 -20.29 -19.79
C ARG A 408 27.44 -20.10 -18.77
N ALA A 409 28.19 -19.02 -18.93
CA ALA A 409 29.24 -18.59 -18.02
C ALA A 409 28.71 -18.32 -16.60
N PRO A 410 29.50 -18.56 -15.54
CA PRO A 410 29.10 -18.27 -14.18
C PRO A 410 29.07 -16.75 -13.95
N VAL A 411 27.93 -16.24 -13.49
CA VAL A 411 27.75 -14.83 -13.13
C VAL A 411 28.67 -14.51 -11.95
N SER A 412 29.66 -13.65 -12.22
CA SER A 412 30.62 -13.14 -11.24
C SER A 412 29.91 -12.38 -10.12
N ARG A 413 30.14 -12.80 -8.87
CA ARG A 413 29.89 -11.96 -7.68
C ARG A 413 30.80 -10.74 -7.75
N LEU A 414 30.24 -9.59 -8.11
CA LEU A 414 30.88 -8.30 -7.91
C LEU A 414 30.49 -7.77 -6.53
N SER A 415 31.39 -7.96 -5.56
CA SER A 415 31.51 -7.04 -4.43
C SER A 415 32.01 -5.71 -4.99
N GLY A 416 31.12 -4.72 -5.09
CA GLY A 416 31.43 -3.36 -5.51
C GLY A 416 30.81 -2.39 -4.52
N THR A 417 31.62 -1.48 -4.01
CA THR A 417 31.25 -0.27 -3.28
C THR A 417 29.95 0.33 -3.82
N MET A 418 29.00 0.56 -2.92
CA MET A 418 27.68 1.13 -3.23
C MET A 418 27.86 2.56 -3.74
N GLU A 419 28.01 2.73 -5.06
CA GLU A 419 27.85 4.02 -5.71
C GLU A 419 26.41 4.47 -5.52
N ALA A 420 26.24 5.64 -4.88
CA ALA A 420 24.95 6.26 -4.69
C ALA A 420 24.30 6.49 -6.07
N PRO A 421 23.06 6.05 -6.31
CA PRO A 421 22.42 6.29 -7.59
C PRO A 421 22.27 7.81 -7.80
N ASN A 422 22.61 8.26 -9.01
CA ASN A 422 22.60 9.68 -9.37
C ASN A 422 21.15 10.14 -9.62
N TRP A 423 20.43 10.51 -8.55
CA TRP A 423 19.01 10.91 -8.58
C TRP A 423 18.78 12.39 -8.98
N THR A 424 19.65 12.97 -9.80
CA THR A 424 19.40 14.26 -10.46
C THR A 424 18.39 14.17 -11.62
N VAL A 425 17.77 13.00 -11.83
CA VAL A 425 16.88 12.73 -12.97
C VAL A 425 15.51 12.28 -12.47
N SER A 426 14.57 13.23 -12.44
CA SER A 426 13.22 13.17 -13.04
C SER A 426 12.45 11.84 -13.16
N ASN A 427 12.50 10.92 -12.19
CA ASN A 427 11.60 9.77 -12.17
C ASN A 427 10.46 9.99 -11.17
N SER A 428 9.24 9.78 -11.63
CA SER A 428 8.03 9.83 -10.81
C SER A 428 8.18 8.96 -9.56
N ILE A 429 7.47 9.28 -8.47
CA ILE A 429 7.44 8.39 -7.28
C ILE A 429 7.06 6.98 -7.71
N ALA A 430 6.15 6.90 -8.66
CA ALA A 430 5.56 5.67 -9.02
C ALA A 430 6.36 4.91 -10.12
N ASP A 431 7.28 5.59 -10.82
CA ASP A 431 8.39 4.94 -11.56
C ASP A 431 9.30 4.15 -10.61
N SER A 432 9.50 4.63 -9.38
CA SER A 432 10.33 3.95 -8.37
C SER A 432 9.73 2.59 -7.93
N PHE A 433 8.46 2.36 -8.25
CA PHE A 433 7.73 1.11 -8.01
C PHE A 433 7.48 0.33 -9.32
N GLY A 434 8.05 0.78 -10.45
CA GLY A 434 7.84 0.14 -11.76
C GLY A 434 6.38 0.14 -12.21
N LEU A 435 5.59 1.13 -11.77
CA LEU A 435 4.15 1.20 -12.04
C LEU A 435 3.80 1.84 -13.39
N PHE A 436 4.77 2.48 -14.07
CA PHE A 436 4.56 3.28 -15.28
C PHE A 436 5.53 2.90 -16.39
N GLU A 437 5.13 3.17 -17.64
CA GLU A 437 6.05 3.31 -18.77
C GLU A 437 6.74 4.69 -18.69
N GLU A 438 8.00 4.78 -19.11
CA GLU A 438 8.78 6.04 -19.09
C GLU A 438 7.98 7.20 -19.73
N GLY A 439 7.74 8.27 -18.95
CA GLY A 439 7.12 9.52 -19.43
C GLY A 439 5.63 9.71 -19.12
N GLN A 440 4.98 8.82 -18.35
CA GLN A 440 3.63 9.09 -17.84
C GLN A 440 3.65 9.98 -16.59
N ASN A 441 2.83 11.05 -16.58
CA ASN A 441 2.72 11.97 -15.44
C ASN A 441 1.84 11.38 -14.32
N ASP A 442 2.38 11.28 -13.10
CA ASP A 442 1.63 10.92 -11.90
C ASP A 442 0.89 12.14 -11.32
N ILE A 443 -0.25 11.94 -10.66
CA ILE A 443 -0.96 12.99 -9.90
C ILE A 443 -0.10 13.56 -8.77
N PHE A 444 0.94 12.82 -8.37
CA PHE A 444 1.91 13.21 -7.35
C PHE A 444 3.18 13.88 -7.92
N ASP A 445 3.30 14.00 -9.25
CA ASP A 445 4.43 14.65 -9.94
C ASP A 445 4.29 16.18 -10.02
N PHE A 446 3.89 16.78 -8.91
CA PHE A 446 3.79 18.24 -8.73
C PHE A 446 4.93 18.78 -7.85
N LEU A 447 5.77 17.89 -7.31
CA LEU A 447 7.02 18.29 -6.67
C LEU A 447 8.01 18.73 -7.78
N PRO A 448 8.57 19.94 -7.73
CA PRO A 448 9.52 20.41 -8.73
C PRO A 448 10.82 19.59 -8.74
N MET A 449 11.59 19.71 -9.83
CA MET A 449 12.91 19.09 -9.94
C MET A 449 13.75 19.44 -8.73
N MET A 450 14.37 18.41 -8.17
CA MET A 450 15.12 18.52 -6.93
C MET A 450 16.39 19.35 -7.17
N PRO A 451 16.73 20.32 -6.31
CA PRO A 451 18.03 20.96 -6.37
C PRO A 451 19.09 19.87 -6.20
N SER A 452 20.10 19.88 -7.08
CA SER A 452 21.29 19.05 -6.91
C SER A 452 21.89 19.30 -5.53
N MET A 453 22.26 18.22 -4.84
CA MET A 453 22.99 18.33 -3.58
C MET A 453 24.27 19.15 -3.83
N PRO A 454 24.68 20.05 -2.93
CA PRO A 454 26.02 20.61 -2.98
C PRO A 454 27.03 19.45 -2.94
N GLN A 455 27.96 19.44 -3.89
CA GLN A 455 29.01 18.41 -4.01
C GLN A 455 29.95 18.45 -2.82
#